data_AF-A0A949HV87-F1
#
_entry.id   AF-A0A949HV87-F1
#
_cell.length_a   1.000
_cell.length_b   1.000
_cell.length_c   1.000
_cell.angle_alpha   90.00
_cell.angle_beta   90.00
_cell.angle_gamma   90.00
#
_symmetry.space_group_name_H-M   'P 1'
#
loop_
_entity.id
_entity.type
_entity.pdbx_description
1 polymer ?
#
loop_
_entity_poly.entity_id
_entity_poly.type
_entity_poly.pdbx_seq_one_letter_code
_entity_poly.pdbx_strand_id
1 'polypeptide(L)'
;MTNERGKRVYRRATEEERDRHSEARRKIAAEIPEIRNRAKVRLEAIKRDGTPIRQVLGALQAERLRQGLSLADIHERSGIDRAALSRLENNEEANPTLATLERYASAVGKHMIVFLSEGPT
;
A
#
# COMPACT_ATOMS: atom_id res chain seq x y z
N MET A 1 18.34 8.35 -35.69
CA MET A 1 18.50 8.98 -34.36
C MET A 1 19.17 7.95 -33.44
N THR A 2 20.39 8.23 -33.02
CA THR A 2 21.30 7.25 -32.38
C THR A 2 21.00 7.17 -30.89
N ASN A 3 20.66 5.97 -30.41
CA ASN A 3 20.33 5.68 -29.02
C ASN A 3 21.63 5.61 -28.19
N GLU A 4 22.04 6.71 -27.57
CA GLU A 4 23.14 6.75 -26.60
C GLU A 4 22.72 6.02 -25.31
N ARG A 5 23.02 4.72 -25.27
CA ARG A 5 22.85 3.92 -24.04
C ARG A 5 23.86 4.42 -23.01
N GLY A 6 23.37 5.09 -21.96
CA GLY A 6 24.20 5.59 -20.86
C GLY A 6 25.13 4.49 -20.33
N LYS A 7 26.45 4.76 -20.34
CA LYS A 7 27.46 3.82 -19.84
C LYS A 7 27.29 3.62 -18.33
N ARG A 8 27.05 2.39 -17.89
CA ARG A 8 26.95 2.04 -16.46
C ARG A 8 28.32 2.26 -15.79
N VAL A 9 28.42 3.32 -14.99
CA VAL A 9 29.64 3.62 -14.21
C VAL A 9 29.63 2.80 -12.92
N TYR A 10 30.55 1.86 -12.79
CA TYR A 10 30.77 1.14 -11.54
C TYR A 10 31.88 1.86 -10.75
N ARG A 11 31.50 2.69 -9.78
CA ARG A 11 32.44 3.31 -8.84
C ARG A 11 32.52 2.46 -7.58
N ARG A 12 33.74 2.10 -7.17
CA ARG A 12 33.97 1.47 -5.87
C ARG A 12 33.61 2.47 -4.78
N ALA A 13 32.72 2.09 -3.87
CA ALA A 13 32.33 2.93 -2.74
C ALA A 13 33.57 3.34 -1.93
N THR A 14 33.65 4.61 -1.52
CA THR A 14 34.70 5.09 -0.60
C THR A 14 34.53 4.45 0.79
N GLU A 15 35.51 4.62 1.66
CA GLU A 15 35.43 4.14 3.04
C GLU A 15 34.28 4.81 3.80
N GLU A 16 34.18 6.13 3.71
CA GLU A 16 33.06 6.91 4.28
C GLU A 16 31.68 6.51 3.74
N GLU A 17 31.57 6.14 2.46
CA GLU A 17 30.32 5.63 1.89
C GLU A 17 29.97 4.25 2.44
N ARG A 18 30.97 3.37 2.62
CA ARG A 18 30.77 2.05 3.23
C ARG A 18 30.34 2.17 4.69
N ASP A 19 30.94 3.09 5.44
CA ASP A 19 30.60 3.32 6.84
C ASP A 19 29.19 3.89 6.99
N ARG A 20 28.82 4.88 6.15
CA ARG A 20 27.43 5.38 6.12
C ARG A 20 26.41 4.28 5.80
N HIS A 21 26.72 3.40 4.84
CA HIS A 21 25.84 2.28 4.51
C HIS A 21 25.79 1.22 5.62
N SER A 22 26.90 0.95 6.31
CA SER A 22 26.95 -0.01 7.41
C SER A 22 26.14 0.50 8.60
N GLU A 23 26.25 1.79 8.93
CA GLU A 23 25.44 2.43 9.97
C GLU A 23 23.95 2.42 9.62
N ALA A 24 23.58 2.75 8.38
CA ALA A 24 22.20 2.69 7.93
C ALA A 24 21.63 1.27 8.04
N ARG A 25 22.38 0.25 7.61
CA ARG A 25 21.98 -1.16 7.76
C ARG A 25 21.85 -1.57 9.21
N ARG A 26 22.76 -1.13 10.08
CA ARG A 26 22.70 -1.42 11.53
C ARG A 26 21.46 -0.83 12.18
N LYS A 27 21.13 0.43 11.86
CA LYS A 27 19.91 1.10 12.36
C LYS A 27 18.66 0.36 11.90
N ILE A 28 18.56 0.04 10.61
CA ILE A 28 17.44 -0.74 10.07
C ILE A 28 17.35 -2.12 10.75
N ALA A 29 18.48 -2.83 10.90
CA ALA A 29 18.51 -4.14 11.54
C ALA A 29 18.04 -4.09 13.00
N ALA A 30 18.32 -3.01 13.72
CA ALA A 30 17.85 -2.81 15.08
C ALA A 30 16.32 -2.58 15.15
N GLU A 31 15.71 -2.00 14.13
CA GLU A 31 14.26 -1.73 14.07
C GLU A 31 13.43 -2.93 13.57
N ILE A 32 14.03 -3.84 12.78
CA ILE A 32 13.34 -5.00 12.19
C ILE A 32 12.57 -5.84 13.22
N PRO A 33 13.12 -6.19 14.40
CA PRO A 33 12.40 -6.99 15.39
C PRO A 33 11.10 -6.33 15.85
N GLU A 34 11.13 -5.04 16.14
CA GLU A 34 9.96 -4.30 16.58
C GLU A 34 8.92 -4.15 15.46
N ILE A 35 9.36 -3.86 14.22
CA ILE A 35 8.48 -3.81 13.05
C ILE A 35 7.76 -5.16 12.88
N ARG A 36 8.49 -6.27 13.00
CA ARG A 36 7.94 -7.62 12.87
C ARG A 36 6.95 -7.93 13.98
N ASN A 37 7.26 -7.54 15.22
CA ASN A 37 6.35 -7.73 16.34
C ASN A 37 5.05 -6.93 16.15
N ARG A 38 5.15 -5.64 15.76
CA ARG A 38 3.98 -4.81 15.44
C ARG A 38 3.13 -5.41 14.33
N ALA A 39 3.76 -5.93 13.27
CA ALA A 39 3.05 -6.62 12.19
C ALA A 39 2.32 -7.87 12.68
N LYS A 40 2.95 -8.68 13.54
CA LYS A 40 2.34 -9.86 14.16
C LYS A 40 1.13 -9.48 15.02
N VAL A 41 1.28 -8.53 15.93
CA VAL A 41 0.18 -8.06 16.80
C VAL A 41 -1.00 -7.55 15.98
N ARG A 42 -0.73 -6.75 14.93
CA ARG A 42 -1.78 -6.26 14.03
C ARG A 42 -2.49 -7.38 13.29
N LEU A 43 -1.76 -8.39 12.83
CA LEU A 43 -2.35 -9.54 12.14
C LEU A 43 -3.28 -10.33 13.07
N GLU A 44 -2.88 -10.57 14.31
CA GLU A 44 -3.74 -11.25 15.29
C GLU A 44 -4.99 -10.44 15.63
N ALA A 45 -4.88 -9.11 15.76
CA ALA A 45 -6.06 -8.25 15.93
C ALA A 45 -7.02 -8.33 14.74
N ILE A 46 -6.50 -8.33 13.49
CA ILE A 46 -7.34 -8.49 12.28
C ILE A 46 -8.04 -9.84 12.25
N LYS A 47 -7.36 -10.92 12.66
CA LYS A 47 -7.98 -12.25 12.74
C LYS A 47 -9.12 -12.29 13.76
N ARG A 48 -8.95 -11.61 14.90
CA ARG A 48 -9.92 -11.60 15.99
C ARG A 48 -11.12 -10.69 15.68
N ASP A 49 -10.85 -9.47 15.20
CA ASP A 49 -11.84 -8.38 15.13
C ASP A 49 -12.32 -8.12 13.69
N GLY A 50 -11.75 -8.81 12.70
CA GLY A 50 -11.95 -8.53 11.29
C GLY A 50 -11.18 -7.29 10.82
N THR A 51 -11.26 -7.00 9.51
CA THR A 51 -10.69 -5.77 8.93
C THR A 51 -11.77 -4.70 8.82
N PRO A 52 -11.64 -3.55 9.52
CA PRO A 52 -12.59 -2.46 9.36
C PRO A 52 -12.59 -1.94 7.92
N ILE A 53 -13.77 -1.65 7.36
CA ILE A 53 -13.93 -1.17 5.98
C ILE A 53 -13.09 0.09 5.68
N ARG A 54 -12.97 0.97 6.67
CA ARG A 54 -12.13 2.17 6.62
C ARG A 54 -10.65 1.85 6.40
N GLN A 55 -10.13 0.75 6.95
CA GLN A 55 -8.74 0.35 6.71
C GLN A 55 -8.55 -0.09 5.26
N VAL A 56 -9.53 -0.77 4.66
CA VAL A 56 -9.49 -1.16 3.24
C VAL A 56 -9.51 0.08 2.35
N LEU A 57 -10.45 1.00 2.60
CA LEU A 57 -10.56 2.27 1.85
C LEU A 57 -9.30 3.13 1.99
N GLY A 58 -8.74 3.24 3.20
CA GLY A 58 -7.48 3.94 3.44
C GLY A 58 -6.30 3.32 2.68
N ALA A 59 -6.23 1.99 2.59
CA ALA A 59 -5.20 1.31 1.80
C ALA A 59 -5.35 1.58 0.30
N LEU A 60 -6.58 1.58 -0.23
CA LEU A 60 -6.88 1.92 -1.62
C LEU A 60 -6.50 3.37 -1.94
N GLN A 61 -6.89 4.31 -1.07
CA GLN A 61 -6.54 5.72 -1.20
C GLN A 61 -5.02 5.93 -1.14
N ALA A 62 -4.34 5.29 -0.19
CA ALA A 62 -2.89 5.39 -0.07
C ALA A 62 -2.18 4.88 -1.33
N GLU A 63 -2.65 3.76 -1.91
CA GLU A 63 -2.10 3.25 -3.16
C GLU A 63 -2.38 4.19 -4.35
N ARG A 64 -3.59 4.75 -4.45
CA ARG A 64 -3.93 5.77 -5.45
C ARG A 64 -2.97 6.97 -5.39
N LEU A 65 -2.76 7.51 -4.18
CA LEU A 65 -1.87 8.65 -3.94
C LEU A 65 -0.41 8.29 -4.22
N ARG A 66 0.04 7.09 -3.83
CA ARG A 66 1.40 6.59 -4.12
C ARG A 66 1.70 6.53 -5.62
N GLN A 67 0.68 6.25 -6.43
CA GLN A 67 0.79 6.24 -7.90
C GLN A 67 0.58 7.63 -8.55
N GLY A 68 0.23 8.66 -7.77
CA GLY A 68 -0.06 10.00 -8.28
C GLY A 68 -1.37 10.09 -9.07
N LEU A 69 -2.29 9.14 -8.89
CA LEU A 69 -3.56 9.10 -9.62
C LEU A 69 -4.58 10.04 -8.99
N SER A 70 -5.30 10.79 -9.82
CA SER A 70 -6.45 11.60 -9.41
C SER A 70 -7.72 10.75 -9.27
N LEU A 71 -8.78 11.34 -8.71
CA LEU A 71 -10.11 10.71 -8.72
C LEU A 71 -10.68 10.55 -10.14
N ALA A 72 -10.28 11.41 -11.09
CA ALA A 72 -10.68 11.28 -12.48
C ALA A 72 -10.04 10.04 -13.13
N ASP A 73 -8.76 9.78 -12.85
CA ASP A 73 -8.08 8.57 -13.35
C ASP A 73 -8.74 7.29 -12.83
N ILE A 74 -9.14 7.27 -11.54
CA ILE A 74 -9.85 6.12 -10.99
C ILE A 74 -11.25 6.01 -11.58
N HIS A 75 -11.94 7.12 -11.82
CA HIS A 75 -13.23 7.11 -12.50
C HIS A 75 -13.11 6.47 -13.89
N GLU A 76 -12.14 6.88 -14.71
CA GLU A 76 -11.93 6.34 -16.05
C GLU A 76 -11.60 4.84 -16.03
N ARG A 77 -10.79 4.39 -15.08
CA ARG A 77 -10.36 2.98 -14.98
C ARG A 77 -11.41 2.05 -14.37
N SER A 78 -12.16 2.54 -13.39
CA SER A 78 -13.10 1.71 -12.62
C SER A 78 -14.54 1.87 -13.10
N GLY A 79 -14.90 3.01 -13.71
CA GLY A 79 -16.27 3.44 -13.97
C GLY A 79 -17.04 3.90 -12.71
N ILE A 80 -16.37 4.08 -11.57
CA ILE A 80 -17.01 4.58 -10.34
C ILE A 80 -17.09 6.11 -10.44
N ASP A 81 -18.26 6.69 -10.18
CA ASP A 81 -18.44 8.14 -10.21
C ASP A 81 -17.46 8.90 -9.30
N ARG A 82 -16.99 10.09 -9.72
CA ARG A 82 -16.01 10.88 -8.97
C ARG A 82 -16.54 11.33 -7.60
N ALA A 83 -17.83 11.67 -7.48
CA ALA A 83 -18.42 12.03 -6.20
C ALA A 83 -18.60 10.80 -5.30
N ALA A 84 -18.89 9.63 -5.88
CA ALA A 84 -18.85 8.37 -5.14
C ALA A 84 -17.44 8.06 -4.61
N LEU A 85 -16.40 8.16 -5.43
CA LEU A 85 -15.01 7.97 -4.99
C LEU A 85 -14.61 8.95 -3.89
N SER A 86 -14.98 10.23 -4.03
CA SER A 86 -14.75 11.25 -3.00
C SER A 86 -15.44 10.90 -1.69
N ARG A 87 -16.69 10.40 -1.73
CA ARG A 87 -17.40 9.95 -0.52
C ARG A 87 -16.74 8.72 0.10
N LEU A 88 -16.31 7.75 -0.69
CA LEU A 88 -15.60 6.57 -0.20
C LEU A 88 -14.31 6.93 0.54
N GLU A 89 -13.60 7.95 0.07
CA GLU A 89 -12.32 8.34 0.66
C GLU A 89 -12.43 9.27 1.87
N ASN A 90 -13.53 10.02 2.00
CA ASN A 90 -13.63 11.10 3.00
C ASN A 90 -14.77 10.92 4.02
N ASN A 91 -15.73 10.01 3.78
CA ASN A 91 -16.82 9.76 4.72
C ASN A 91 -16.50 8.58 5.65
N GLU A 92 -16.52 8.81 6.97
CA GLU A 92 -16.28 7.77 7.98
C GLU A 92 -17.36 6.68 7.99
N GLU A 93 -18.57 7.02 7.57
CA GLU A 93 -19.72 6.11 7.49
C GLU A 93 -19.87 5.46 6.11
N ALA A 94 -18.85 5.55 5.24
CA ALA A 94 -18.90 4.94 3.92
C ALA A 94 -19.09 3.41 4.02
N ASN A 95 -20.15 2.90 3.38
CA ASN A 95 -20.48 1.49 3.34
C ASN A 95 -20.47 0.95 1.89
N PRO A 96 -19.28 0.78 1.26
CA PRO A 96 -19.16 0.23 -0.08
C PRO A 96 -19.54 -1.25 -0.13
N THR A 97 -20.02 -1.69 -1.29
CA THR A 97 -20.12 -3.12 -1.62
C THR A 97 -18.74 -3.71 -1.91
N LEU A 98 -18.58 -5.04 -1.76
CA LEU A 98 -17.35 -5.73 -2.16
C LEU A 98 -16.99 -5.46 -3.63
N ALA A 99 -17.98 -5.49 -4.54
CA ALA A 99 -17.78 -5.17 -5.95
C ALA A 99 -17.20 -3.75 -6.18
N THR A 100 -17.57 -2.78 -5.33
CA THR A 100 -17.02 -1.42 -5.40
C THR A 100 -15.55 -1.40 -4.98
N LEU A 101 -15.20 -2.11 -3.91
CA LEU A 101 -13.82 -2.24 -3.45
C LEU A 101 -12.94 -2.96 -4.48
N GLU A 102 -13.44 -4.02 -5.10
CA GLU A 102 -12.73 -4.77 -6.15
C GLU A 102 -12.46 -3.91 -7.38
N ARG A 103 -13.46 -3.14 -7.84
CA ARG A 103 -13.29 -2.22 -8.97
C ARG A 103 -12.26 -1.14 -8.67
N TYR A 104 -12.28 -0.58 -7.45
CA TYR A 104 -11.24 0.36 -7.04
C TYR A 104 -9.88 -0.35 -7.03
N ALA A 105 -9.75 -1.49 -6.34
CA ALA A 105 -8.50 -2.25 -6.27
C ALA A 105 -7.92 -2.53 -7.66
N SER A 106 -8.76 -2.97 -8.60
CA SER A 106 -8.38 -3.21 -9.99
C SER A 106 -7.89 -1.94 -10.69
N ALA A 107 -8.54 -0.79 -10.48
CA ALA A 107 -8.13 0.50 -11.05
C ALA A 107 -6.75 0.99 -10.56
N VAL A 108 -6.33 0.57 -9.36
CA VAL A 108 -4.97 0.80 -8.83
C VAL A 108 -4.03 -0.38 -9.08
N GLY A 109 -4.41 -1.36 -9.92
CA GLY A 109 -3.59 -2.50 -10.29
C GLY A 109 -3.36 -3.50 -9.13
N LYS A 110 -4.34 -3.65 -8.25
CA LYS A 110 -4.34 -4.58 -7.12
C LYS A 110 -5.47 -5.59 -7.23
N HIS A 111 -5.31 -6.70 -6.52
CA HIS A 111 -6.36 -7.70 -6.33
C HIS A 111 -6.78 -7.72 -4.87
N MET A 112 -8.08 -7.72 -4.62
CA MET A 112 -8.64 -7.93 -3.29
C MET A 112 -8.89 -9.43 -3.10
N ILE A 113 -8.44 -9.96 -1.97
CA ILE A 113 -8.71 -11.36 -1.59
C ILE A 113 -9.39 -11.32 -0.23
N VAL A 114 -10.51 -12.03 -0.12
CA VAL A 114 -11.28 -12.15 1.12
C VAL A 114 -11.15 -13.59 1.61
N PHE A 115 -10.78 -13.75 2.87
CA PHE A 115 -10.71 -15.06 3.54
C PHE A 115 -11.68 -15.07 4.71
N LEU A 116 -12.33 -16.21 4.89
CA LEU A 116 -13.09 -16.52 6.10
C LEU A 116 -12.20 -17.34 7.04
N SER A 117 -12.29 -17.07 8.33
CA SER A 117 -11.63 -17.84 9.38
C SER A 117 -12.65 -18.18 10.46
N GLU A 118 -12.37 -19.26 11.21
CA GLU A 118 -13.14 -19.62 12.40
C GLU A 118 -13.18 -18.42 13.38
N GLY A 119 -14.37 -18.11 13.88
CA GLY A 119 -14.57 -17.09 14.90
C GLY A 119 -14.13 -17.59 16.27
N PRO A 120 -13.87 -16.69 17.24
CA PRO A 120 -13.69 -17.10 18.63
C PRO A 120 -14.99 -17.76 19.14
N THR A 121 -14.87 -18.96 19.71
CA THR A 121 -15.96 -19.67 20.39
C THR A 121 -16.35 -18.97 21.69
#